data_AF-A0A430FK60-F1
#
_entry.id   AF-A0A430FK60-F1
#
_cell.length_a   1.000
_cell.length_b   1.000
_cell.length_c   1.000
_cell.angle_alpha   90.00
_cell.angle_beta   90.00
_cell.angle_gamma   90.00
#
_symmetry.space_group_name_H-M   'P 1'
#
loop_
_entity.id
_entity.type
_entity.pdbx_description
1 polymer ?
#
loop_
_entity_poly.entity_id
_entity_poly.type
_entity_poly.pdbx_seq_one_letter_code
_entity_poly.pdbx_strand_id
1 'polypeptide(L)' 'MVNDVSEHTNTSHDSSHTQSSTQHGDVTQRFPQLANIDSTDDAQRIEIFKSVLDQLNHELDTIK' A
#
# COMPACT_ATOMS: atom_id res chain seq x y z
N MET A 1 -49.67 25.88 4.14
CA MET A 1 -48.32 25.87 4.76
C MET A 1 -47.85 24.43 4.72
N VAL A 2 -47.13 24.05 3.66
CA VAL A 2 -46.42 22.77 3.59
C VAL A 2 -45.01 23.06 4.09
N ASN A 3 -44.57 22.33 5.12
CA ASN A 3 -43.22 22.45 5.65
C ASN A 3 -42.28 21.78 4.65
N ASP A 4 -41.51 22.59 3.93
CA ASP A 4 -40.35 22.13 3.18
C ASP A 4 -39.39 21.40 4.14
N VAL A 5 -39.19 20.11 3.87
CA VAL A 5 -38.22 19.28 4.56
C VAL A 5 -36.83 19.71 4.11
N SER A 6 -36.00 20.15 5.06
CA SER A 6 -34.62 20.52 4.81
C SER A 6 -33.85 19.34 4.22
N GLU A 7 -33.48 19.44 2.95
CA GLU A 7 -32.58 18.48 2.31
C GLU A 7 -31.21 18.55 2.99
N HIS A 8 -30.80 17.43 3.55
CA HIS A 8 -29.58 17.30 4.33
C HIS A 8 -28.36 17.61 3.46
N THR A 9 -27.57 18.54 3.97
CA THR A 9 -26.32 19.07 3.44
C THR A 9 -25.30 17.99 3.11
N ASN A 10 -24.61 18.18 1.96
CA ASN A 10 -23.27 17.72 1.64
C ASN A 10 -22.69 16.66 2.59
N THR A 11 -22.87 15.38 2.25
CA THR A 11 -21.84 14.40 2.59
C THR A 11 -20.71 14.59 1.57
N SER A 12 -19.83 15.55 1.86
CA SER A 12 -18.50 15.56 1.27
C SER A 12 -17.89 14.22 1.65
N HIS A 13 -17.82 13.32 0.67
CA HIS A 13 -17.07 12.08 0.76
C HIS A 13 -15.60 12.50 0.87
N ASP A 14 -15.17 12.82 2.09
CA ASP A 14 -13.78 12.80 2.48
C ASP A 14 -13.37 11.33 2.38
N SER A 15 -12.98 10.94 1.17
CA SER A 15 -12.11 9.80 0.99
C SER A 15 -10.79 10.19 1.63
N SER A 16 -10.76 10.18 2.96
CA SER A 16 -9.55 10.05 3.73
C SER A 16 -8.91 8.76 3.25
N HIS A 17 -8.09 8.89 2.22
CA HIS A 17 -7.16 7.87 1.78
C HIS A 17 -6.36 7.59 3.04
N THR A 18 -6.75 6.52 3.74
CA THR A 18 -6.02 6.02 4.90
C THR A 18 -4.68 5.61 4.34
N GLN A 19 -3.76 6.57 4.36
CA GLN A 19 -2.35 6.36 4.14
C GLN A 19 -1.95 5.38 5.24
N SER A 20 -1.92 4.10 4.90
CA SER A 20 -1.30 3.04 5.69
C SER A 20 0.22 3.25 5.68
N SER A 21 0.67 4.45 6.05
CA SER A 21 2.07 4.83 6.14
C SER A 21 2.61 4.45 7.51
N THR A 22 2.57 3.17 7.90
CA THR A 22 3.18 2.79 9.21
C THR A 22 3.66 1.35 9.33
N GLN A 23 4.15 0.70 8.28
CA GLN A 23 4.92 -0.55 8.49
C GLN A 23 5.90 -0.99 7.39
N HIS A 24 6.12 -0.17 6.35
CA HIS A 24 7.16 -0.49 5.36
C HIS A 24 8.58 -0.28 5.90
N GLY A 25 8.76 0.46 7.01
CA GLY A 25 10.05 0.87 7.54
C GLY A 25 11.08 -0.26 7.68
N ASP A 26 10.68 -1.45 8.15
CA ASP A 26 11.61 -2.55 8.41
C ASP A 26 11.98 -3.34 7.14
N VAL A 27 10.98 -3.59 6.27
CA VAL A 27 11.16 -4.39 5.05
C VAL A 27 11.88 -3.59 3.97
N THR A 28 11.61 -2.28 3.87
CA THR A 28 12.28 -1.40 2.91
C THR A 28 13.74 -1.13 3.29
N GLN A 29 14.12 -1.23 4.57
CA GLN A 29 15.53 -1.21 4.98
C GLN A 29 16.30 -2.43 4.48
N ARG A 30 15.67 -3.61 4.54
CA ARG A 30 16.26 -4.87 4.04
C ARG A 30 16.22 -4.98 2.53
N PHE A 31 15.16 -4.45 1.92
CA PHE A 31 14.93 -4.49 0.48
C PHE A 31 14.68 -3.06 -0.04
N PRO A 32 15.75 -2.28 -0.31
CA PRO A 32 15.63 -0.90 -0.79
C PRO A 32 14.91 -0.80 -2.14
N GLN A 33 14.89 -1.90 -2.91
CA GLN A 33 14.08 -2.04 -4.12
C GLN A 33 12.57 -1.82 -3.91
N LEU A 34 12.08 -1.95 -2.67
CA LEU A 34 10.68 -1.68 -2.32
C LEU A 34 10.41 -0.20 -1.99
N ALA A 35 11.43 0.66 -1.89
CA ALA A 35 11.28 2.04 -1.42
C ALA A 35 10.50 2.94 -2.38
N ASN A 36 10.59 2.64 -3.68
CA ASN A 36 9.95 3.41 -4.74
C ASN A 36 8.88 2.61 -5.48
N ILE A 37 8.44 1.49 -4.92
CA ILE A 37 7.57 0.55 -5.62
C ILE A 37 6.20 1.15 -5.98
N ASP A 38 5.73 2.15 -5.25
CA ASP A 38 4.46 2.83 -5.55
C ASP A 38 4.54 3.77 -6.76
N SER A 39 5.75 4.12 -7.19
CA SER A 39 6.01 4.91 -8.41
C SER A 39 6.37 4.05 -9.63
N THR A 40 6.44 2.73 -9.48
CA THR A 40 6.86 1.79 -10.52
C THR A 40 5.65 1.19 -11.25
N ASP A 41 5.80 0.87 -12.54
CA ASP A 41 4.76 0.17 -13.31
C ASP A 41 4.39 -1.19 -12.69
N ASP A 42 3.12 -1.58 -12.76
CA ASP A 42 2.63 -2.80 -12.11
C ASP A 42 3.40 -4.06 -12.53
N ALA A 43 3.83 -4.17 -13.79
CA ALA A 43 4.63 -5.33 -14.23
C ALA A 43 6.00 -5.36 -13.54
N GLN A 44 6.61 -4.20 -13.36
CA GLN A 44 7.90 -4.05 -12.67
C GLN A 44 7.75 -4.21 -11.15
N ARG A 45 6.65 -3.73 -10.56
CA ARG A 45 6.35 -3.96 -9.13
C ARG A 45 6.28 -5.45 -8.85
N ILE A 46 5.57 -6.20 -9.69
CA ILE A 46 5.45 -7.66 -9.57
C ILE A 46 6.83 -8.33 -9.67
N GLU A 47 7.69 -7.91 -10.60
CA GLU A 47 9.04 -8.46 -10.73
C GLU A 47 9.90 -8.21 -9.49
N ILE A 48 9.87 -6.99 -8.95
CA ILE A 48 10.58 -6.62 -7.73
C ILE A 48 10.08 -7.44 -6.53
N PHE A 49 8.75 -7.56 -6.37
CA PHE A 49 8.18 -8.39 -5.30
C PHE A 49 8.59 -9.86 -5.43
N LYS A 50 8.59 -10.43 -6.65
CA LYS A 50 9.05 -11.80 -6.89
C LYS A 50 10.51 -11.98 -6.50
N SER A 51 11.38 -11.03 -6.85
CA SER A 51 12.80 -11.08 -6.47
C SER A 51 12.99 -11.05 -4.94
N VAL A 52 12.25 -10.20 -4.24
CA VAL A 52 12.29 -10.12 -2.77
C VAL A 52 11.80 -11.43 -2.14
N LEU A 53 10.70 -12.00 -2.64
CA LEU A 53 10.14 -13.25 -2.15
C LEU A 53 11.09 -14.44 -2.38
N ASP A 54 11.78 -14.50 -3.52
CA ASP A 54 12.77 -15.53 -3.80
C ASP A 54 13.97 -15.43 -2.86
N GLN A 55 14.45 -14.21 -2.57
CA GLN A 55 15.53 -13.99 -1.59
C GLN A 55 15.12 -14.44 -0.19
N LEU A 56 13.90 -14.09 0.26
CA LEU A 56 13.37 -14.54 1.55
C LEU A 56 13.21 -16.05 1.64
N ASN A 57 12.72 -16.69 0.57
CA ASN A 57 12.60 -18.15 0.51
C ASN A 57 13.97 -18.83 0.55
N HIS A 58 14.96 -18.27 -0.15
CA HIS A 58 16.32 -18.80 -0.11
C HIS A 58 16.93 -18.68 1.29
N GLU A 59 16.78 -17.54 1.98
CA GLU A 59 17.20 -17.38 3.37
C GLU A 59 16.53 -18.43 4.28
N LEU A 60 15.23 -18.64 4.15
CA LEU A 60 14.49 -19.64 4.93
C LEU A 60 14.96 -21.08 4.66
N ASP A 61 15.30 -21.41 3.41
CA ASP A 61 15.86 -22.71 3.04
C ASP A 61 17.28 -22.90 3.57
N THR A 62 18.07 -21.83 3.63
CA THR A 62 19.47 -21.85 4.11
C THR A 62 19.55 -21.98 5.64
N ILE A 63 18.49 -21.60 6.36
CA ILE A 63 18.39 -21.72 7.83
C ILE A 63 17.96 -23.15 8.26
N LYS A 64 17.63 -24.01 7.31
CA LYS A 64 17.13 -25.37 7.53
C LYS A 64 18.24 -26.41 7.69
#